data_AF-A0AAU5WWG3-F1
#
_entry.id   AF-A0AAU5WWG3-F1
#
_cell.length_a   1.000
_cell.length_b   1.000
_cell.length_c   1.000
_cell.angle_alpha   90.00
_cell.angle_beta   90.00
_cell.angle_gamma   90.00
#
_symmetry.space_group_name_H-M   'P 1'
#
loop_
_entity.id
_entity.type
_entity.pdbx_description
1 polymer ?
#
loop_
_entity_poly.entity_id
_entity_poly.type
_entity_poly.pdbx_seq_one_letter_code
_entity_poly.pdbx_strand_id
1 'polypeptide(L)'
;METSSNGRIVVPLRVRGLTRSVALERGNGFWRSRSMIYCGFIPMRGAGYCPESTVRLRDDIEVFLRLDDRQSADPEALGGALKHPACHTWLGVNATESELGHIEFWLATMDGFCHLLARGDAIEGMLVEPMYRWGSMGVFDLDTFAYLTMREAPRGDDRTRTFELGVCAYGPQGEQLADRVTEQIRR
;
A
#
# COMPACT_ATOMS: atom_id res chain seq x y z
N MET A 1 11.37 8.54 -28.07
CA MET A 1 10.82 7.26 -28.53
C MET A 1 9.61 7.60 -29.38
N GLU A 2 9.77 7.66 -30.70
CA GLU A 2 8.66 7.87 -31.63
C GLU A 2 8.08 6.52 -32.02
N THR A 3 6.78 6.34 -31.80
CA THR A 3 6.06 5.17 -32.28
C THR A 3 5.11 5.59 -33.38
N SER A 4 4.83 4.72 -34.34
CA SER A 4 3.83 4.95 -35.39
C SER A 4 2.46 5.30 -34.81
N SER A 5 1.53 5.78 -35.65
CA SER A 5 0.17 6.19 -35.25
C SER A 5 -0.66 5.11 -34.54
N ASN A 6 -0.23 3.84 -34.56
CA ASN A 6 -0.79 2.69 -33.83
C ASN A 6 0.25 1.99 -32.93
N GLY A 7 1.25 2.73 -32.47
CA GLY A 7 2.32 2.20 -31.64
C GLY A 7 1.83 1.75 -30.25
N ARG A 8 2.34 0.60 -29.81
CA ARG A 8 2.19 0.12 -28.42
C ARG A 8 3.55 0.13 -27.74
N ILE A 9 3.60 0.65 -26.52
CA ILE A 9 4.75 0.52 -25.62
C ILE A 9 4.30 -0.24 -24.38
N VAL A 10 5.12 -1.18 -23.92
CA VAL A 10 4.95 -1.83 -22.62
C VAL A 10 6.09 -1.37 -21.73
N VAL A 11 5.77 -0.75 -20.60
CA VAL A 11 6.76 -0.16 -19.70
C VAL A 11 6.64 -0.72 -18.27
N PRO A 12 7.76 -0.92 -17.57
CA PRO A 12 7.76 -1.02 -16.13
C PRO A 12 7.48 0.36 -15.54
N LEU A 13 6.36 0.50 -14.83
CA LEU A 13 5.97 1.72 -14.13
C LEU A 13 6.08 1.50 -12.63
N ARG A 14 6.71 2.45 -11.93
CA ARG A 14 6.68 2.52 -10.46
C ARG A 14 6.05 3.83 -10.01
N VAL A 15 5.04 3.76 -9.15
CA VAL A 15 4.39 4.92 -8.54
C VAL A 15 4.40 4.71 -7.03
N ARG A 16 5.14 5.55 -6.29
CA ARG A 16 5.20 5.49 -4.82
C ARG A 16 5.52 4.06 -4.31
N GLY A 17 6.51 3.38 -4.91
CA GLY A 17 6.86 1.99 -4.60
C GLY A 17 5.98 0.91 -5.23
N LEU A 18 4.82 1.25 -5.79
CA LEU A 18 3.92 0.30 -6.48
C LEU A 18 4.41 0.02 -7.89
N THR A 19 4.74 -1.24 -8.20
CA THR A 19 5.28 -1.62 -9.52
C THR A 19 4.26 -2.33 -10.41
N ARG A 20 4.09 -1.85 -11.64
CA ARG A 20 3.19 -2.44 -12.65
C ARG A 20 3.86 -2.54 -14.01
N SER A 21 3.52 -3.58 -14.76
CA SER A 21 3.70 -3.59 -16.21
C SER A 21 2.49 -2.91 -16.83
N VAL A 22 2.71 -1.84 -17.60
CA VAL A 22 1.63 -1.06 -18.22
C VAL A 22 1.79 -1.06 -19.73
N ALA A 23 0.75 -1.51 -20.44
CA ALA A 23 0.67 -1.39 -21.90
C ALA A 23 -0.05 -0.09 -22.28
N LEU A 24 0.64 0.77 -23.02
CA LEU A 24 0.15 2.04 -23.53
C LEU A 24 0.05 1.99 -25.05
N GLU A 25 -1.09 2.43 -25.59
CA GLU A 25 -1.28 2.62 -27.03
C GLU A 25 -1.43 4.10 -27.37
N ARG A 26 -0.78 4.53 -28.46
CA ARG A 26 -0.91 5.88 -28.99
C ARG A 26 -2.21 5.96 -29.80
N GLY A 27 -3.02 6.99 -29.55
CA GLY A 27 -4.21 7.29 -30.35
C GLY A 27 -4.69 8.72 -30.10
N ASN A 28 -5.12 9.43 -31.15
CA ASN A 28 -5.69 10.78 -31.06
C ASN A 28 -4.85 11.79 -30.24
N GLY A 29 -3.52 11.73 -30.36
CA GLY A 29 -2.59 12.64 -29.67
C GLY A 29 -2.28 12.28 -28.21
N PHE A 30 -2.95 11.29 -27.62
CA PHE A 30 -2.71 10.83 -26.25
C PHE A 30 -2.27 9.36 -26.20
N TRP A 31 -1.84 8.93 -25.01
CA TRP A 31 -1.56 7.53 -24.70
C TRP A 31 -2.69 6.97 -23.85
N ARG A 32 -3.21 5.80 -24.23
CA ARG A 32 -4.26 5.10 -23.47
C ARG A 32 -3.70 3.82 -22.87
N SER A 33 -3.89 3.65 -21.56
CA SER A 33 -3.63 2.36 -20.90
C SER A 33 -4.58 1.28 -21.40
N ARG A 34 -4.03 0.12 -21.73
CA ARG A 34 -4.78 -1.08 -22.17
C ARG A 34 -4.72 -2.21 -21.16
N SER A 35 -3.64 -2.27 -20.38
CA SER A 35 -3.50 -3.23 -19.29
C SER A 35 -2.56 -2.66 -18.23
N MET A 36 -2.80 -3.11 -17.00
CA MET A 36 -1.96 -2.83 -15.84
C MET A 36 -1.88 -4.11 -15.01
N ILE A 37 -0.70 -4.69 -14.91
CA ILE A 37 -0.50 -5.99 -14.24
C ILE A 37 0.57 -5.85 -13.17
N TYR A 38 0.36 -6.45 -11.99
CA TYR A 38 1.41 -6.55 -10.98
C TYR A 38 2.65 -7.20 -11.57
N CYS A 39 3.79 -6.52 -11.43
CA CYS A 39 5.06 -7.03 -11.89
C CYS A 39 6.17 -6.44 -11.03
N GLY A 40 6.96 -7.30 -10.40
CA GLY A 40 8.16 -6.90 -9.66
C GLY A 40 9.30 -6.65 -10.65
N PHE A 41 10.00 -5.53 -10.48
CA PHE A 41 11.16 -5.19 -11.30
C PHE A 41 12.34 -4.81 -10.41
N ILE A 42 13.55 -4.94 -10.97
CA ILE A 42 14.75 -4.37 -10.36
C ILE A 42 14.60 -2.84 -10.37
N PRO A 43 14.94 -2.12 -9.28
CA PRO A 43 14.86 -0.66 -9.25
C PRO A 43 15.59 -0.02 -10.44
N MET A 44 14.92 0.91 -11.12
CA MET A 44 15.51 1.65 -12.23
C MET A 44 16.74 2.42 -11.76
N ARG A 45 17.77 2.48 -12.61
CA ARG A 45 18.97 3.30 -12.39
C ARG A 45 19.02 4.43 -13.42
N GLY A 46 19.69 5.54 -13.08
CA GLY A 46 19.89 6.67 -13.98
C GLY A 46 18.94 7.84 -13.72
N ALA A 47 18.64 8.63 -14.76
CA ALA A 47 17.97 9.93 -14.63
C ALA A 47 16.55 9.91 -14.02
N GLY A 48 15.88 8.75 -14.04
CA GLY A 48 14.58 8.53 -13.39
C GLY A 48 14.66 7.78 -12.05
N TYR A 49 15.86 7.65 -11.47
CA TYR A 49 16.02 6.98 -10.18
C TYR A 49 15.37 7.79 -9.06
N CYS A 50 14.51 7.12 -8.29
CA CYS A 50 13.95 7.63 -7.06
C CYS A 50 14.28 6.65 -5.92
N PRO A 51 15.06 7.05 -4.91
CA PRO A 51 15.42 6.16 -3.82
C PRO A 51 14.22 5.86 -2.92
N GLU A 52 14.10 4.60 -2.50
CA GLU A 52 13.26 4.22 -1.37
C GLU A 52 14.08 4.34 -0.08
N SER A 53 13.44 4.71 1.02
CA SER A 53 14.01 4.68 2.37
C SER A 53 13.19 3.74 3.26
N THR A 54 13.78 3.25 4.34
CA THR A 54 13.11 2.35 5.27
C THR A 54 13.27 2.89 6.68
N VAL A 55 12.15 3.01 7.39
CA VAL A 55 12.06 3.41 8.79
C VAL A 55 11.77 2.16 9.60
N ARG A 56 12.66 1.83 10.52
CA ARG A 56 12.48 0.72 11.45
C ARG A 56 11.65 1.19 12.64
N LEU A 57 10.57 0.45 12.97
CA LEU A 57 9.66 0.85 14.06
C LEU A 57 10.07 0.27 15.42
N ARG A 58 10.80 -0.85 15.42
CA ARG A 58 11.31 -1.51 16.64
C ARG A 58 12.65 -2.17 16.38
N ASP A 59 13.53 -2.16 17.38
CA ASP A 59 14.87 -2.76 17.29
C ASP A 59 14.88 -4.28 17.47
N ASP A 60 13.87 -4.82 18.16
CA ASP A 60 13.78 -6.23 18.53
C ASP A 60 12.87 -7.05 17.61
N ILE A 61 12.06 -6.38 16.78
CA ILE A 61 11.07 -7.04 15.90
C ILE A 61 11.21 -6.49 14.47
N GLU A 62 11.01 -7.35 13.47
CA GLU A 62 11.08 -7.00 12.05
C GLU A 62 9.79 -6.28 11.56
N VAL A 63 9.59 -5.04 12.02
CA VAL A 63 8.53 -4.13 11.51
C VAL A 63 9.13 -2.83 10.99
N PHE A 64 8.77 -2.48 9.75
CA PHE A 64 9.30 -1.33 9.05
C PHE A 64 8.24 -0.61 8.23
N LEU A 65 8.40 0.70 8.05
CA LEU A 65 7.73 1.45 6.97
C LEU A 65 8.73 1.74 5.87
N ARG A 66 8.43 1.30 4.65
CA ARG A 66 9.18 1.72 3.46
C ARG A 66 8.52 2.93 2.85
N LEU A 67 9.32 3.95 2.60
CA LEU A 67 8.92 5.21 2.02
C LEU A 67 9.52 5.31 0.61
N ASP A 68 8.77 5.89 -0.31
CA ASP A 68 9.26 6.32 -1.62
C ASP A 68 9.03 7.84 -1.74
N ASP A 69 9.42 8.43 -2.87
CA ASP A 69 9.16 9.83 -3.20
C ASP A 69 9.87 10.82 -2.27
N ARG A 70 11.05 10.43 -1.78
CA ARG A 70 11.92 11.23 -0.89
C ARG A 70 11.24 11.69 0.40
N GLN A 71 10.19 11.00 0.82
CA GLN A 71 9.56 11.21 2.12
C GLN A 71 10.54 10.86 3.26
N SER A 72 10.42 11.56 4.37
CA SER A 72 11.14 11.29 5.61
C SER A 72 10.16 11.14 6.75
N ALA A 73 10.45 10.24 7.69
CA ALA A 73 9.69 10.09 8.92
C ALA A 73 10.65 9.94 10.10
N ASP A 74 10.18 10.30 11.29
CA ASP A 74 10.92 10.14 12.54
C ASP A 74 10.75 8.69 13.04
N PRO A 75 11.83 7.88 13.08
CA PRO A 75 11.76 6.50 13.56
C PRO A 75 11.36 6.38 15.03
N GLU A 76 11.77 7.33 15.89
CA GLU A 76 11.45 7.29 17.32
C GLU A 76 9.99 7.60 17.56
N ALA A 77 9.44 8.61 16.87
CA ALA A 77 8.03 8.97 16.97
C ALA A 77 7.12 7.83 16.49
N LEU A 78 7.40 7.27 15.30
CA LEU A 78 6.61 6.17 14.75
C LEU A 78 6.80 4.85 15.50
N GLY A 79 7.98 4.59 16.05
CA GLY A 79 8.19 3.47 16.97
C GLY A 79 7.43 3.66 18.29
N GLY A 80 7.33 4.91 18.76
CA GLY A 80 6.49 5.29 19.89
C GLY A 80 5.00 5.02 19.67
N ALA A 81 4.52 5.17 18.43
CA ALA A 81 3.13 4.91 18.05
C ALA A 81 2.66 3.50 18.44
N LEU A 82 3.52 2.49 18.29
CA LEU A 82 3.24 1.09 18.65
C LEU A 82 2.98 0.85 20.15
N LYS A 83 3.28 1.83 21.02
CA LYS A 83 2.95 1.78 22.45
C LYS A 83 1.48 2.10 22.73
N HIS A 84 0.78 2.67 21.76
CA HIS A 84 -0.66 2.89 21.83
C HIS A 84 -1.41 1.62 21.44
N PRO A 85 -2.60 1.37 22.00
CA PRO A 85 -3.46 0.29 21.54
C PRO A 85 -3.76 0.40 20.04
N ALA A 86 -3.76 -0.73 19.35
CA ALA A 86 -4.19 -0.80 17.96
C ALA A 86 -5.67 -0.41 17.87
N CYS A 87 -6.01 0.45 16.91
CA CYS A 87 -7.40 0.73 16.54
C CYS A 87 -7.70 0.13 15.17
N HIS A 88 -8.87 -0.49 15.03
CA HIS A 88 -9.30 -1.15 13.80
C HIS A 88 -10.61 -0.55 13.30
N THR A 89 -10.61 -0.06 12.07
CA THR A 89 -11.81 0.38 11.36
C THR A 89 -12.11 -0.60 10.23
N TRP A 90 -13.19 -1.36 10.37
CA TRP A 90 -13.64 -2.32 9.36
C TRP A 90 -14.59 -1.65 8.38
N LEU A 91 -14.40 -1.88 7.08
CA LEU A 91 -15.14 -1.15 6.05
C LEU A 91 -16.59 -1.62 5.87
N GLY A 92 -16.93 -2.82 6.36
CA GLY A 92 -18.25 -3.43 6.20
C GLY A 92 -18.53 -3.95 4.78
N VAL A 93 -17.50 -4.07 3.93
CA VAL A 93 -17.59 -4.54 2.55
C VAL A 93 -16.78 -5.82 2.40
N ASN A 94 -17.43 -6.86 1.88
CA ASN A 94 -16.78 -8.13 1.55
C ASN A 94 -16.40 -8.14 0.08
N ALA A 95 -15.15 -8.47 -0.21
CA ALA A 95 -14.61 -8.52 -1.56
C ALA A 95 -13.72 -9.75 -1.75
N THR A 96 -13.64 -10.24 -2.97
CA THR A 96 -12.62 -11.21 -3.40
C THR A 96 -11.27 -10.52 -3.55
N GLU A 97 -10.18 -11.30 -3.51
CA GLU A 97 -8.83 -10.77 -3.71
C GLU A 97 -8.68 -10.04 -5.07
N SER A 98 -9.38 -10.50 -6.11
CA SER A 98 -9.41 -9.84 -7.42
C SER A 98 -10.12 -8.50 -7.42
N GLU A 99 -11.19 -8.35 -6.63
CA GLU A 99 -11.97 -7.10 -6.53
C GLU A 99 -11.24 -6.03 -5.72
N LEU A 100 -10.39 -6.44 -4.77
CA LEU A 100 -9.49 -5.53 -4.05
C LEU A 100 -8.33 -5.02 -4.93
N GLY A 101 -8.14 -5.63 -6.11
CA GLY A 101 -7.04 -5.30 -7.02
C GLY A 101 -6.99 -3.80 -7.32
N HIS A 102 -5.84 -3.18 -7.04
CA HIS A 102 -5.54 -1.76 -7.27
C HIS A 102 -5.99 -0.77 -6.19
N ILE A 103 -6.55 -1.23 -5.07
CA ILE A 103 -6.94 -0.34 -3.95
C ILE A 103 -5.78 0.50 -3.40
N GLU A 104 -4.57 -0.04 -3.45
CA GLU A 104 -3.34 0.68 -3.08
C GLU A 104 -3.11 1.97 -3.87
N PHE A 105 -3.60 2.08 -5.11
CA PHE A 105 -3.41 3.30 -5.90
C PHE A 105 -4.26 4.45 -5.39
N TRP A 106 -5.41 4.17 -4.77
CA TRP A 106 -6.19 5.21 -4.10
C TRP A 106 -5.46 5.74 -2.87
N LEU A 107 -4.83 4.85 -2.08
CA LEU A 107 -3.97 5.27 -0.96
C LEU A 107 -2.70 5.99 -1.43
N ALA A 108 -2.13 5.61 -2.58
CA ALA A 108 -0.91 6.22 -3.11
C ALA A 108 -1.05 7.73 -3.42
N THR A 109 -2.29 8.24 -3.50
CA THR A 109 -2.60 9.67 -3.65
C THR A 109 -2.51 10.45 -2.34
N MET A 110 -2.41 9.77 -1.20
CA MET A 110 -2.29 10.42 0.11
C MET A 110 -0.83 10.79 0.40
N ASP A 111 -0.67 11.94 1.05
CA ASP A 111 0.58 12.29 1.73
C ASP A 111 0.90 11.24 2.79
N GLY A 112 2.17 10.95 2.99
CA GLY A 112 2.60 9.91 3.94
C GLY A 112 2.35 8.48 3.47
N PHE A 113 2.01 8.24 2.20
CA PHE A 113 1.89 6.87 1.69
C PHE A 113 3.19 6.08 1.91
N CYS A 114 3.04 4.88 2.47
CA CYS A 114 4.14 3.97 2.79
C CYS A 114 3.74 2.51 2.59
N HIS A 115 4.73 1.63 2.64
CA HIS A 115 4.53 0.19 2.69
C HIS A 115 4.92 -0.31 4.08
N LEU A 116 3.96 -0.85 4.84
CA LEU A 116 4.25 -1.62 6.03
C LEU A 116 4.89 -2.94 5.61
N LEU A 117 6.07 -3.22 6.14
CA LEU A 117 6.74 -4.50 6.01
C LEU A 117 6.83 -5.14 7.38
N ALA A 118 6.33 -6.36 7.50
CA ALA A 118 6.38 -7.12 8.74
C ALA A 118 6.80 -8.56 8.45
N ARG A 119 7.59 -9.15 9.34
CA ARG A 119 8.05 -10.55 9.24
C ARG A 119 8.18 -11.18 10.62
N GLY A 120 8.16 -12.52 10.62
CA GLY A 120 8.39 -13.35 11.81
C GLY A 120 7.52 -12.95 12.99
N ASP A 121 8.16 -12.75 14.13
CA ASP A 121 7.56 -12.45 15.43
C ASP A 121 6.58 -11.27 15.43
N ALA A 122 6.74 -10.32 14.49
CA ALA A 122 5.81 -9.20 14.33
C ALA A 122 4.37 -9.66 14.04
N ILE A 123 4.26 -10.64 13.14
CA ILE A 123 2.99 -11.17 12.66
C ILE A 123 2.53 -12.28 13.61
N GLU A 124 3.45 -13.16 14.02
CA GLU A 124 3.15 -14.29 14.89
C GLU A 124 2.73 -13.85 16.30
N GLY A 125 3.34 -12.78 16.81
CA GLY A 125 2.95 -12.13 18.07
C GLY A 125 1.73 -11.22 17.94
N MET A 126 1.08 -11.14 16.77
CA MET A 126 -0.06 -10.26 16.46
C MET A 126 0.22 -8.79 16.79
N LEU A 127 1.47 -8.35 16.72
CA LEU A 127 1.81 -6.94 16.89
C LEU A 127 1.29 -6.12 15.72
N VAL A 128 1.30 -6.68 14.51
CA VAL A 128 0.70 -6.10 13.31
C VAL A 128 0.04 -7.20 12.47
N GLU A 129 -1.05 -6.84 11.79
CA GLU A 129 -1.86 -7.77 10.99
C GLU A 129 -2.00 -7.24 9.55
N PRO A 130 -0.91 -7.25 8.75
CA PRO A 130 -0.94 -6.69 7.40
C PRO A 130 -1.89 -7.47 6.48
N MET A 131 -2.47 -6.74 5.51
CA MET A 131 -3.29 -7.30 4.44
C MET A 131 -2.66 -8.53 3.75
N TYR A 132 -1.36 -8.51 3.49
CA TYR A 132 -0.63 -9.63 2.91
C TYR A 132 0.53 -10.08 3.82
N ARG A 133 0.94 -11.35 3.71
CA ARG A 133 2.07 -11.90 4.49
C ARG A 133 3.38 -11.14 4.31
N TRP A 134 3.56 -10.48 3.16
CA TRP A 134 4.76 -9.71 2.86
C TRP A 134 4.68 -8.25 3.33
N GLY A 135 3.50 -7.79 3.76
CA GLY A 135 3.24 -6.41 4.12
C GLY A 135 1.89 -5.88 3.64
N SER A 136 1.68 -4.59 3.81
CA SER A 136 0.50 -3.88 3.33
C SER A 136 0.80 -2.43 3.02
N MET A 137 -0.11 -1.79 2.31
CA MET A 137 -0.02 -0.37 2.03
C MET A 137 -0.61 0.41 3.19
N GLY A 138 -0.04 1.57 3.47
CA GLY A 138 -0.44 2.39 4.58
C GLY A 138 -0.13 3.86 4.37
N VAL A 139 -0.44 4.63 5.39
CA VAL A 139 -0.19 6.05 5.48
C VAL A 139 0.38 6.34 6.86
N PHE A 140 1.40 7.18 6.94
CA PHE A 140 1.90 7.71 8.21
C PHE A 140 1.71 9.23 8.27
N ASP A 141 1.63 9.72 9.49
CA ASP A 141 1.74 11.11 9.88
C ASP A 141 2.92 11.23 10.87
N LEU A 142 3.05 12.35 11.58
CA LEU A 142 4.18 12.64 12.47
C LEU A 142 4.52 11.51 13.47
N ASP A 143 3.53 11.02 14.22
CA ASP A 143 3.69 10.05 15.32
C ASP A 143 2.64 8.92 15.28
N THR A 144 1.95 8.80 14.15
CA THR A 144 0.79 7.94 13.95
C THR A 144 0.91 7.29 12.58
N PHE A 145 0.60 6.01 12.46
CA PHE A 145 0.55 5.35 11.17
C PHE A 145 -0.62 4.37 11.10
N ALA A 146 -1.15 4.19 9.88
CA ALA A 146 -2.25 3.32 9.56
C ALA A 146 -1.89 2.45 8.35
N TYR A 147 -2.44 1.25 8.28
CA TYR A 147 -2.21 0.33 7.17
C TYR A 147 -3.43 -0.53 6.89
N LEU A 148 -3.51 -1.03 5.66
CA LEU A 148 -4.55 -1.96 5.25
C LEU A 148 -4.36 -3.31 5.95
N THR A 149 -5.46 -3.81 6.53
CA THR A 149 -5.58 -5.16 7.10
C THR A 149 -6.77 -5.86 6.44
N MET A 150 -6.85 -7.18 6.58
CA MET A 150 -8.00 -7.95 6.10
C MET A 150 -8.32 -9.09 7.07
N ARG A 151 -9.59 -9.48 7.11
CA ARG A 151 -10.03 -10.71 7.77
C ARG A 151 -10.92 -11.54 6.84
N GLU A 152 -11.01 -12.83 7.10
CA GLU A 152 -11.95 -13.68 6.36
C GLU A 152 -13.39 -13.22 6.60
N ALA A 153 -14.16 -13.19 5.51
CA ALA A 153 -15.58 -12.89 5.53
C ALA A 153 -16.41 -14.12 5.14
N PRO A 154 -17.74 -14.11 5.38
CA PRO A 154 -18.63 -15.15 4.88
C PRO A 154 -18.47 -15.33 3.36
N ARG A 155 -18.32 -16.58 2.92
CA ARG A 155 -18.14 -16.91 1.50
C ARG A 155 -19.24 -16.31 0.63
N GLY A 156 -18.87 -15.90 -0.58
CA GLY A 156 -19.82 -15.45 -1.59
C GLY A 156 -20.77 -16.55 -2.04
N ASP A 157 -21.80 -16.18 -2.80
CA ASP A 157 -22.86 -17.09 -3.27
C ASP A 157 -22.33 -18.29 -4.08
N ASP A 158 -21.22 -18.08 -4.79
CA ASP A 158 -20.51 -19.11 -5.57
C ASP A 158 -19.45 -19.89 -4.75
N ARG A 159 -19.49 -19.73 -3.42
CA ARG A 159 -18.52 -20.28 -2.45
C ARG A 159 -17.10 -19.74 -2.61
N THR A 160 -16.91 -18.62 -3.32
CA THR A 160 -15.61 -17.92 -3.35
C THR A 160 -15.22 -17.42 -1.97
N ARG A 161 -13.90 -17.41 -1.73
CA ARG A 161 -13.35 -16.83 -0.51
C ARG A 161 -13.40 -15.32 -0.65
N THR A 162 -14.02 -14.69 0.32
CA THR A 162 -14.17 -13.24 0.44
C THR A 162 -13.45 -12.77 1.69
N PHE A 163 -13.09 -11.50 1.70
CA PHE A 163 -12.40 -10.84 2.78
C PHE A 163 -13.08 -9.52 3.09
N GLU A 164 -13.12 -9.17 4.36
CA GLU A 164 -13.48 -7.82 4.78
C GLU A 164 -12.20 -7.01 4.93
N LEU A 165 -12.14 -5.89 4.20
CA LEU A 165 -11.02 -4.95 4.31
C LEU A 165 -11.19 -4.11 5.58
N GLY A 166 -10.08 -3.84 6.25
CA GLY A 166 -10.01 -2.92 7.37
C GLY A 166 -8.78 -2.03 7.30
N VAL A 167 -8.75 -1.06 8.20
CA VAL A 167 -7.59 -0.23 8.48
C VAL A 167 -7.19 -0.45 9.94
N CYS A 168 -5.94 -0.80 10.18
CA CYS A 168 -5.35 -0.83 11.52
C CYS A 168 -4.44 0.38 11.67
N ALA A 169 -4.52 1.08 12.80
CA ALA A 169 -3.68 2.24 13.08
C ALA A 169 -3.13 2.26 14.52
N TYR A 170 -1.96 2.89 14.65
CA TYR A 170 -1.21 3.08 15.88
C TYR A 170 -0.85 4.56 16.04
N GLY A 171 -0.72 5.00 17.29
CA GLY A 171 -0.35 6.36 17.65
C GLY A 171 -1.50 7.17 18.25
N PRO A 172 -1.21 8.37 18.77
CA PRO A 172 -2.18 9.19 19.47
C PRO A 172 -3.36 9.66 18.61
N GLN A 173 -3.20 9.72 17.28
CA GLN A 173 -4.26 10.08 16.33
C GLN A 173 -4.73 8.89 15.49
N GLY A 174 -4.55 7.66 15.99
CA GLY A 174 -4.83 6.42 15.25
C GLY A 174 -6.24 6.38 14.65
N GLU A 175 -7.26 6.66 15.44
CA GLU A 175 -8.66 6.65 14.97
C GLU A 175 -8.89 7.64 13.82
N GLN A 176 -8.39 8.87 13.97
CA GLN A 176 -8.55 9.92 12.95
C GLN A 176 -7.83 9.58 11.65
N LEU A 177 -6.62 8.99 11.74
CA LEU A 177 -5.90 8.54 10.56
C LEU A 177 -6.60 7.33 9.90
N ALA A 178 -7.11 6.39 10.69
CA ALA A 178 -7.87 5.25 10.18
C ALA A 178 -9.14 5.69 9.44
N ASP A 179 -9.85 6.68 9.96
CA ASP A 179 -11.02 7.28 9.32
C ASP A 179 -10.66 7.96 8.00
N ARG A 180 -9.58 8.75 7.95
CA ARG A 180 -9.09 9.38 6.70
C ARG A 180 -8.74 8.35 5.63
N VAL A 181 -8.03 7.28 6.00
CA VAL A 181 -7.69 6.19 5.08
C VAL A 181 -8.96 5.47 4.59
N THR A 182 -9.90 5.23 5.50
CA THR A 182 -11.20 4.61 5.16
C THR A 182 -12.01 5.49 4.19
N GLU A 183 -12.05 6.80 4.41
CA GLU A 183 -12.71 7.73 3.49
C GLU A 183 -12.04 7.71 2.11
N GLN A 184 -10.72 7.71 2.05
CA GLN A 184 -9.99 7.66 0.78
C GLN A 184 -10.29 6.40 -0.03
N ILE A 185 -10.45 5.25 0.64
CA ILE A 185 -10.81 3.98 -0.02
C ILE A 185 -12.23 3.99 -0.57
N ARG A 186 -13.14 4.76 0.03
CA ARG A 186 -14.56 4.82 -0.33
C ARG A 186 -14.88 5.79 -1.48
N ARG A 187 -13.89 6.57 -1.95
CA ARG A 187 -14.06 7.52 -3.05
C ARG A 187 -14.18 6.83 -4.40
#